data_AF-A0AAI9DSH5-F1
#
_entry.id   AF-A0AAI9DSH5-F1
#
_cell.length_a   1.000
_cell.length_b   1.000
_cell.length_c   1.000
_cell.angle_alpha   90.00
_cell.angle_beta   90.00
_cell.angle_gamma   90.00
#
_symmetry.space_group_name_H-M   'P 1'
#
loop_
_entity.id
_entity.type
_entity.pdbx_description
1 polymer ?
#
loop_
_entity_poly.entity_id
_entity_poly.type
_entity_poly.pdbx_seq_one_letter_code
_entity_poly.pdbx_strand_id
1 'polypeptide(L)'
;TPLDAVQRIPGVQPGARLLLHAEGDANVRAVLERIDGIEALGIAAADTSPAYWRTLANRLAARSALPTYTAERHAAWLAGRALP
;
A
#
# COMPACT_ATOMS: atom_id res chain seq x y z
N THR A 1 -1.89 18.56 3.46
CA THR A 1 -0.69 18.76 2.58
C THR A 1 -1.03 18.29 1.16
N PRO A 2 -0.23 18.53 0.11
CA PRO A 2 -0.54 18.07 -1.26
C PRO A 2 -0.86 16.57 -1.38
N LEU A 3 -0.43 15.80 -0.37
CA LEU A 3 -0.73 14.40 -0.16
C LEU A 3 -2.21 14.07 0.05
N ASP A 4 -3.10 15.05 0.26
CA ASP A 4 -4.55 14.85 0.48
C ASP A 4 -5.43 15.04 -0.76
N ALA A 5 -4.85 15.27 -1.93
CA ALA A 5 -5.62 15.41 -3.16
C ALA A 5 -6.36 14.09 -3.51
N VAL A 6 -7.66 14.21 -3.76
CA VAL A 6 -8.48 13.16 -4.39
C VAL A 6 -8.18 13.20 -5.89
N GLN A 7 -7.80 12.07 -6.47
CA GLN A 7 -7.63 11.94 -7.92
C GLN A 7 -8.96 11.56 -8.57
N ARG A 8 -9.25 12.18 -9.72
CA ARG A 8 -10.37 11.75 -10.57
C ARG A 8 -9.96 10.48 -11.29
N ILE A 9 -10.46 9.34 -10.82
CA ILE A 9 -10.32 8.04 -11.47
C ILE A 9 -11.65 7.74 -12.18
N PRO A 10 -11.66 7.48 -13.50
CA PRO A 10 -12.89 7.13 -14.22
C PRO A 10 -13.63 5.98 -13.52
N GLY A 11 -14.93 6.17 -13.25
CA GLY A 11 -15.77 5.17 -12.58
C GLY A 11 -15.75 5.20 -11.05
N VAL A 12 -14.97 6.07 -10.40
CA VAL A 12 -14.91 6.16 -8.92
C VAL A 12 -15.44 7.51 -8.44
N GLN A 13 -16.43 7.51 -7.53
CA GLN A 13 -17.04 8.70 -6.91
C GLN A 13 -16.91 8.64 -5.38
N PRO A 14 -16.48 9.73 -4.69
CA PRO A 14 -16.12 11.06 -5.20
C PRO A 14 -14.74 11.13 -5.89
N GLY A 15 -14.05 10.00 -5.99
CA GLY A 15 -12.71 9.83 -6.55
C GLY A 15 -11.92 8.85 -5.69
N ALA A 16 -10.63 8.68 -5.99
CA ALA A 16 -9.77 7.80 -5.21
C ALA A 16 -8.35 8.36 -5.16
N ARG A 17 -7.49 7.73 -4.35
CA ARG A 17 -6.06 7.99 -4.36
C ARG A 17 -5.33 6.73 -4.77
N LEU A 18 -4.62 6.78 -5.88
CA LEU A 18 -3.74 5.69 -6.28
C LEU A 18 -2.53 5.65 -5.34
N LEU A 19 -2.39 4.58 -4.57
CA LEU A 19 -1.27 4.39 -3.64
C LEU A 19 -0.13 3.60 -4.26
N LEU A 20 -0.46 2.66 -5.15
CA LEU A 20 0.48 1.81 -5.87
C LEU A 20 -0.10 1.45 -7.24
N HIS A 21 0.75 1.49 -8.26
CA HIS A 21 0.51 0.95 -9.60
C HIS A 21 1.62 -0.06 -9.89
N ALA A 22 1.25 -1.29 -10.25
CA ALA A 22 2.17 -2.26 -10.84
C ALA A 22 1.67 -2.68 -12.22
N GLU A 23 2.57 -2.63 -13.20
CA GLU A 23 2.30 -3.05 -14.57
C GLU A 23 3.43 -3.99 -15.04
N GLY A 24 3.04 -5.00 -15.83
CA GLY A 24 3.92 -6.05 -16.34
C GLY A 24 4.12 -7.20 -15.35
N ASP A 25 4.23 -8.41 -15.88
CA ASP A 25 4.20 -9.67 -15.12
C ASP A 25 5.15 -9.70 -13.91
N ALA A 26 6.39 -9.24 -14.08
CA ALA A 26 7.39 -9.25 -13.01
C ALA A 26 6.97 -8.36 -11.83
N ASN A 27 6.49 -7.14 -12.11
CA ASN A 27 6.08 -6.20 -11.08
C ASN A 27 4.75 -6.63 -10.43
N VAL A 28 3.80 -7.09 -11.26
CA VAL A 28 2.51 -7.59 -10.78
C VAL A 28 2.72 -8.76 -9.82
N ARG A 29 3.52 -9.76 -10.22
CA ARG A 29 3.86 -10.90 -9.35
C ARG A 29 4.55 -10.46 -8.06
N ALA A 30 5.53 -9.56 -8.14
CA ALA A 30 6.25 -9.09 -6.96
C ALA A 30 5.33 -8.36 -5.96
N VAL A 31 4.30 -7.66 -6.44
CA VAL A 31 3.29 -7.01 -5.60
C VAL A 31 2.29 -8.02 -5.02
N LEU A 32 1.83 -8.99 -5.82
CA LEU A 32 0.97 -10.09 -5.34
C LEU A 32 1.66 -10.86 -4.20
N GLU A 33 2.95 -11.18 -4.32
CA GLU A 33 3.70 -11.82 -3.23
C GLU A 33 3.80 -10.97 -1.95
N ARG A 34 3.67 -9.65 -2.04
CA ARG A 34 3.57 -8.78 -0.84
C ARG A 34 2.17 -8.81 -0.25
N ILE A 35 1.14 -8.87 -1.09
CA ILE A 35 -0.25 -9.04 -0.66
C ILE A 35 -0.39 -10.39 0.06
N ASP A 36 0.08 -11.48 -0.54
CA ASP A 36 0.03 -12.82 0.06
C ASP A 36 0.75 -12.85 1.42
N GLY A 37 1.92 -12.21 1.51
CA GLY A 37 2.67 -12.12 2.75
C GLY A 37 1.97 -11.30 3.84
N ILE A 38 1.17 -10.30 3.47
CA ILE A 38 0.33 -9.53 4.40
C ILE A 38 -0.87 -10.37 4.86
N GLU A 39 -1.56 -11.01 3.92
CA GLU A 39 -2.77 -11.79 4.20
C GLU A 39 -2.46 -13.04 5.03
N ALA A 40 -1.27 -13.62 4.86
CA ALA A 40 -0.76 -14.70 5.73
C ALA A 40 -0.59 -14.27 7.21
N LEU A 41 -0.49 -12.96 7.49
CA LEU A 41 -0.49 -12.43 8.86
C LEU A 41 -1.92 -12.27 9.43
N GLY A 42 -2.96 -12.65 8.68
CA GLY A 42 -4.36 -12.43 9.04
C GLY A 42 -4.83 -10.98 8.87
N ILE A 43 -4.06 -10.17 8.13
CA ILE A 43 -4.36 -8.75 7.89
C ILE A 43 -4.93 -8.63 6.48
N ALA A 44 -6.13 -8.07 6.32
CA ALA A 44 -6.62 -7.76 4.99
C ALA A 44 -5.72 -6.70 4.33
N ALA A 45 -5.31 -6.91 3.08
CA ALA A 45 -4.40 -5.99 2.40
C ALA A 45 -4.92 -4.55 2.34
N ALA A 46 -6.25 -4.38 2.21
CA ALA A 46 -6.93 -3.09 2.24
C ALA A 46 -6.83 -2.37 3.60
N ASP A 47 -6.66 -3.12 4.69
CA ASP A 47 -6.51 -2.59 6.05
C ASP A 47 -5.06 -2.29 6.42
N THR A 48 -4.12 -2.36 5.49
CA THR A 48 -2.72 -2.00 5.75
C THR A 48 -2.47 -0.50 5.64
N SER A 49 -1.34 -0.05 6.19
CA SER A 49 -0.98 1.37 6.18
C SER A 49 -0.87 1.95 4.75
N PRO A 50 -1.58 3.04 4.42
CA PRO A 50 -1.43 3.73 3.14
C PRO A 50 -0.01 4.23 2.87
N ALA A 51 0.77 4.51 3.92
CA ALA A 51 2.18 4.90 3.78
C ALA A 51 3.07 3.73 3.34
N TYR A 52 2.74 2.50 3.74
CA TYR A 52 3.42 1.31 3.27
C TYR A 52 3.24 1.13 1.75
N TRP A 53 2.00 1.21 1.25
CA TRP A 53 1.73 1.11 -0.19
C TRP A 53 2.49 2.14 -1.02
N ARG A 54 2.55 3.40 -0.56
CA ARG A 54 3.35 4.45 -1.23
C ARG A 54 4.84 4.12 -1.21
N THR A 55 5.35 3.57 -0.11
CA THR A 55 6.76 3.16 0.00
C THR A 55 7.06 2.03 -0.97
N LEU A 56 6.16 1.05 -1.05
CA LEU A 56 6.27 -0.08 -1.97
C LEU A 56 6.27 0.40 -3.43
N ALA A 57 5.38 1.33 -3.79
CA ALA A 57 5.32 1.93 -5.13
C ALA A 57 6.61 2.69 -5.48
N ASN A 58 7.14 3.48 -4.56
CA ASN A 58 8.40 4.20 -4.77
C ASN A 58 9.57 3.23 -5.01
N ARG A 59 9.62 2.12 -4.26
CA ARG A 59 10.68 1.11 -4.44
C ARG A 59 10.52 0.33 -5.72
N LEU A 60 9.29 0.02 -6.13
CA LEU A 60 9.01 -0.62 -7.41
C LEU A 60 9.50 0.26 -8.57
N ALA A 61 9.16 1.55 -8.56
CA ALA A 61 9.63 2.51 -9.56
C ALA A 61 11.17 2.66 -9.56
N ALA A 62 11.79 2.62 -8.38
CA ALA A 62 13.24 2.66 -8.22
C ALA A 62 13.95 1.30 -8.43
N ARG A 63 13.22 0.25 -8.84
CA ARG A 63 13.75 -1.13 -8.99
C ARG A 63 14.55 -1.61 -7.78
N SER A 64 14.11 -1.21 -6.60
CA SER A 64 14.76 -1.51 -5.33
C SER A 64 14.05 -2.65 -4.59
N ALA A 65 14.74 -3.28 -3.65
CA ALA A 65 14.17 -4.37 -2.85
C ALA A 65 12.86 -3.96 -2.17
N LEU A 66 11.81 -4.76 -2.34
CA LEU A 66 10.47 -4.46 -1.83
C LEU A 66 10.38 -4.83 -0.34
N PRO A 67 9.91 -3.92 0.54
CA PRO A 67 9.84 -4.18 1.98
C PRO A 67 8.71 -5.16 2.31
N THR A 68 8.99 -6.11 3.20
CA THR A 68 7.99 -6.95 3.85
C THR A 68 7.16 -6.13 4.83
N TYR A 69 5.85 -6.37 4.88
CA TYR A 69 4.98 -5.82 5.91
C TYR A 69 4.98 -6.74 7.13
N THR A 70 4.94 -6.17 8.33
CA THR A 70 5.01 -6.96 9.58
C THR A 70 3.86 -6.62 10.51
N ALA A 71 3.54 -7.54 11.42
CA ALA A 71 2.51 -7.36 12.43
C ALA A 71 2.84 -6.16 13.35
N GLU A 72 4.11 -5.94 13.70
CA GLU A 72 4.54 -4.81 14.52
C GLU A 72 4.30 -3.47 13.82
N ARG A 73 4.61 -3.41 12.51
CA ARG A 73 4.32 -2.23 11.69
C ARG A 73 2.81 -1.97 11.61
N HIS A 74 2.00 -3.02 11.53
CA HIS A 74 0.56 -2.90 11.53
C HIS A 74 0.03 -2.36 12.87
N ALA A 75 0.48 -2.93 13.98
CA ALA A 75 0.13 -2.47 15.33
C ALA A 75 0.52 -1.00 15.57
N ALA A 76 1.73 -0.60 15.17
CA ALA A 76 2.19 0.78 15.28
C ALA A 76 1.32 1.75 14.47
N TRP A 77 0.90 1.35 13.27
CA TRP A 77 0.00 2.16 12.45
C TRP A 77 -1.40 2.28 13.05
N LEU A 78 -1.96 1.20 13.60
CA LEU A 78 -3.25 1.24 14.30
C LEU A 78 -3.19 2.14 15.54
N ALA A 79 -2.11 2.04 16.34
CA ALA A 79 -1.90 2.91 17.49
C ALA A 79 -1.83 4.38 17.08
N GLY A 80 -1.10 4.71 16.00
CA GLY A 80 -1.02 6.06 15.48
C GLY A 80 -2.35 6.61 14.93
N ARG A 81 -3.24 5.75 14.44
CA ARG A 81 -4.60 6.13 14.00
C ARG A 81 -5.57 6.42 15.15
N ALA A 82 -5.29 5.87 16.33
CA ALA A 82 -6.11 6.08 17.52
C ALA A 82 -5.73 7.36 18.28
N LEU A 83 -4.65 8.03 17.88
CA LEU A 83 -4.24 9.32 18.43
C LEU A 83 -5.14 10.45 17.88
N PRO A 84 -5.63 11.37 18.73
CA PRO A 84 -6.49 12.48 18.34
C PRO A 84 -5.77 13.56 17.51
#